data_AF-A0A502GM89-F1
#
_entry.id   AF-A0A502GM89-F1
#
_cell.length_a   1.000
_cell.length_b   1.000
_cell.length_c   1.000
_cell.angle_alpha   90.00
_cell.angle_beta   90.00
_cell.angle_gamma   90.00
#
_symmetry.space_group_name_H-M   'P 1'
#
loop_
_entity.id
_entity.type
_entity.pdbx_description
1 polymer ?
#
loop_
_entity_poly.entity_id
_entity_poly.type
_entity_poly.pdbx_seq_one_letter_code
_entity_poly.pdbx_strand_id
1 'polypeptide(L)'
;MVVPQLSIDESARLRLLATLGIIDMPRVEEIDRITRLAARYFQVKGVLVSLIDADKQWFLSFVGIDFNQAPRDTSFCGHTILQPEPTIVMDARLDLRFHDNPLVTGAPHIVFYAGCPLLSQDGVALGTFCLVDDKIRHWSDEDRQTLCDLTALVQSFIFSLENLQYKAQLEYEANHDALTGLPNRRAFQQSLDYLVGQQESADRDMALLFLDIDNFKAYNDTYGHEFGDLVLKFFGHVLRDNVRTQDIVARLAGDEFTILLHQLEHSESDVSRICNGLLAALGSIEKVAGIPVALSASIGVCFGRARQHLIPDTLMARADAAMYRAKQAGKGRYVLG
;
A
#
# COMPACT_ATOMS: atom_id res chain seq x y z
N MET A 1 -14.77 33.04 17.02
CA MET A 1 -13.78 32.03 17.43
C MET A 1 -12.64 32.10 16.47
N VAL A 2 -11.42 31.80 16.92
CA VAL A 2 -10.30 31.70 16.00
C VAL A 2 -10.41 30.35 15.29
N VAL A 3 -10.43 30.37 13.96
CA VAL A 3 -10.36 29.14 13.16
C VAL A 3 -8.91 28.62 13.24
N PRO A 4 -8.69 27.32 13.49
CA PRO A 4 -7.34 26.80 13.53
C PRO A 4 -6.64 27.01 12.18
N GLN A 5 -5.40 27.51 12.24
CA GLN A 5 -4.57 27.62 11.04
C GLN A 5 -4.23 26.23 10.50
N LEU A 6 -3.83 26.17 9.23
CA LEU A 6 -3.27 24.96 8.64
C LEU A 6 -1.81 24.82 9.04
N SER A 7 -1.31 23.58 9.11
CA SER A 7 0.12 23.36 9.34
C SER A 7 0.95 23.83 8.13
N ILE A 8 2.25 24.06 8.34
CA ILE A 8 3.17 24.53 7.29
C ILE A 8 3.18 23.57 6.09
N ASP A 9 3.09 22.26 6.32
CA ASP A 9 2.98 21.24 5.29
C ASP A 9 1.71 20.38 5.48
N GLU A 10 0.57 21.05 5.43
CA GLU A 10 -0.75 20.42 5.56
C GLU A 10 -0.97 19.34 4.50
N SER A 11 -0.43 19.53 3.29
CA SER A 11 -0.56 18.56 2.21
C SER A 11 0.19 17.25 2.52
N ALA A 12 1.41 17.31 3.08
CA ALA A 12 2.10 16.10 3.51
C ALA A 12 1.41 15.42 4.69
N ARG A 13 0.94 16.20 5.67
CA ARG A 13 0.18 15.70 6.83
C ARG A 13 -1.06 14.90 6.41
N LEU A 14 -1.85 15.45 5.48
CA LEU A 14 -3.05 14.80 4.95
C LEU A 14 -2.71 13.55 4.13
N ARG A 15 -1.63 13.56 3.32
CA ARG A 15 -1.18 12.36 2.61
C ARG A 15 -0.80 11.25 3.57
N LEU A 16 -0.05 11.55 4.62
CA LEU A 16 0.34 10.57 5.63
C LEU A 16 -0.88 9.99 6.36
N LEU A 17 -1.83 10.85 6.75
CA LEU A 17 -3.07 10.40 7.38
C LEU A 17 -3.89 9.48 6.46
N ALA A 18 -3.97 9.82 5.18
CA ALA A 18 -4.68 9.02 4.18
C ALA A 18 -3.99 7.68 3.92
N THR A 19 -2.65 7.65 3.81
CA THR A 19 -1.91 6.40 3.59
C THR A 19 -2.12 5.43 4.74
N LEU A 20 -2.25 5.91 5.98
CA LEU A 20 -2.49 5.06 7.15
C LEU A 20 -3.84 4.34 7.14
N GLY A 21 -4.83 4.84 6.38
CA GLY A 21 -6.18 4.26 6.34
C GLY A 21 -6.88 4.23 7.70
N ILE A 22 -6.38 4.99 8.68
CA ILE A 22 -6.80 4.92 10.08
C ILE A 22 -8.17 5.56 10.33
N ILE A 23 -8.60 6.49 9.47
CA ILE A 23 -9.93 7.14 9.57
C ILE A 23 -11.06 6.13 9.32
N ASP A 24 -10.87 5.21 8.38
CA ASP A 24 -11.89 4.24 7.96
C ASP A 24 -11.90 2.97 8.82
N MET A 25 -11.07 2.91 9.86
CA MET A 25 -10.98 1.74 10.73
C MET A 25 -12.21 1.62 11.65
N PRO A 26 -12.69 0.38 11.91
CA PRO A 26 -13.63 0.16 13.00
C PRO A 26 -13.00 0.52 14.34
N ARG A 27 -13.82 0.73 15.37
CA ARG A 27 -13.34 0.99 16.73
C ARG A 27 -12.36 -0.09 17.17
N VAL A 28 -11.19 0.35 17.63
CA VAL A 28 -10.11 -0.53 18.10
C VAL A 28 -10.17 -0.61 19.62
N GLU A 29 -10.41 -1.80 20.16
CA GLU A 29 -10.57 -2.01 21.61
C GLU A 29 -9.32 -1.64 22.42
N GLU A 30 -8.13 -1.73 21.84
CA GLU A 30 -6.88 -1.25 22.46
C GLU A 30 -6.94 0.25 22.76
N ILE A 31 -7.43 1.05 21.80
CA ILE A 31 -7.56 2.51 21.92
C ILE A 31 -8.76 2.86 22.83
N ASP A 32 -9.87 2.15 22.68
CA ASP A 32 -11.05 2.34 23.53
C ASP A 32 -10.77 2.04 25.01
N ARG A 33 -9.88 1.10 25.29
CA ARG A 33 -9.42 0.84 26.65
C ARG A 33 -8.67 2.02 27.23
N ILE A 34 -7.80 2.65 26.44
CA ILE A 34 -7.03 3.83 26.86
C ILE A 34 -8.00 4.99 27.16
N THR A 35 -8.95 5.28 26.27
CA THR A 35 -9.91 6.38 26.50
C THR A 35 -10.81 6.12 27.71
N ARG A 36 -11.28 4.89 27.93
CA ARG A 36 -12.04 4.51 29.15
C ARG A 36 -11.21 4.59 30.43
N LEU A 37 -9.92 4.25 30.38
CA LEU A 37 -9.02 4.37 31.53
C LEU A 37 -8.75 5.83 31.87
N ALA A 38 -8.47 6.65 30.86
CA ALA A 38 -8.27 8.09 31.01
C ALA A 38 -9.52 8.78 31.58
N ALA A 39 -10.71 8.45 31.06
CA ALA A 39 -11.97 9.00 31.56
C ALA A 39 -12.17 8.70 33.05
N ARG A 40 -11.84 7.48 33.51
CA ARG A 40 -11.92 7.11 34.92
C ARG A 40 -10.84 7.75 35.79
N TYR A 41 -9.62 7.86 35.28
CA TYR A 41 -8.49 8.43 36.01
C TYR A 41 -8.68 9.94 36.23
N PHE A 42 -8.91 10.70 35.16
CA PHE A 42 -9.12 12.15 35.24
C PHE A 42 -10.53 12.54 35.69
N GLN A 43 -11.46 11.59 35.69
CA GLN A 43 -12.88 11.79 36.03
C GLN A 43 -13.56 12.88 35.18
N VAL A 44 -13.11 13.08 33.94
CA VAL A 44 -13.63 14.10 33.00
C VAL A 44 -14.87 13.61 32.27
N LYS A 45 -15.68 14.55 31.75
CA LYS A 45 -16.88 14.21 30.98
C LYS A 45 -16.59 13.61 29.62
N GLY A 46 -15.52 14.04 28.95
CA GLY A 46 -15.16 13.52 27.63
C GLY A 46 -13.68 13.22 27.48
N VAL A 47 -13.40 12.14 26.75
CA VAL A 47 -12.05 11.77 26.29
C VAL A 47 -12.13 11.37 24.83
N LEU A 48 -11.22 11.88 24.00
CA LEU A 48 -11.23 11.67 22.56
C LEU A 48 -9.83 11.34 22.04
N VAL A 49 -9.78 10.37 21.13
CA VAL A 49 -8.70 10.22 20.15
C VAL A 49 -9.22 10.77 18.85
N SER A 50 -8.75 11.96 18.49
CA SER A 50 -9.25 12.73 17.37
C SER A 50 -8.19 12.87 16.28
N LEU A 51 -8.47 12.39 15.08
CA LEU A 51 -7.64 12.59 13.89
C LEU A 51 -8.13 13.83 13.14
N ILE A 52 -7.21 14.68 12.66
CA ILE A 52 -7.57 15.92 11.96
C ILE A 52 -7.43 15.70 10.46
N ASP A 53 -8.53 15.79 9.72
CA ASP A 53 -8.57 15.75 8.25
C ASP A 53 -8.67 17.17 7.68
N ALA A 54 -8.90 17.32 6.37
CA ALA A 54 -8.92 18.61 5.68
C ALA A 54 -9.97 19.57 6.27
N ASP A 55 -11.22 19.12 6.40
CA ASP A 55 -12.38 19.94 6.82
C ASP A 55 -13.01 19.46 8.14
N LYS A 56 -12.63 18.28 8.61
CA LYS A 56 -13.24 17.60 9.76
C LYS A 56 -12.20 17.06 10.73
N GLN A 57 -12.65 16.78 11.93
CA GLN A 57 -11.97 15.90 12.87
C GLN A 57 -12.78 14.61 13.02
N TRP A 58 -12.09 13.47 12.98
CA TRP A 58 -12.65 12.13 13.08
C TRP A 58 -12.26 11.51 14.42
N PHE A 59 -13.21 10.92 15.12
CA PHE A 59 -12.95 10.32 16.43
C PHE A 59 -12.73 8.82 16.29
N LEU A 60 -11.46 8.43 16.36
CA LEU A 60 -11.04 7.03 16.35
C LEU A 60 -11.51 6.30 17.62
N SER A 61 -11.56 7.02 18.74
CA SER A 61 -12.11 6.54 20.01
C SER A 61 -12.65 7.71 20.80
N PHE A 62 -13.75 7.49 21.51
CA PHE A 62 -14.36 8.51 22.35
C PHE A 62 -15.14 7.92 23.53
N VAL A 63 -15.19 8.68 24.62
CA VAL A 63 -16.03 8.47 25.80
C VAL A 63 -16.75 9.78 26.10
N GLY A 64 -18.06 9.71 26.39
CA GLY A 64 -18.85 10.87 26.82
C GLY A 64 -19.27 11.84 25.71
N ILE A 65 -19.19 11.41 24.44
CA ILE A 65 -19.65 12.14 23.25
C ILE A 65 -20.51 11.19 22.40
N ASP A 66 -21.59 11.72 21.79
CA ASP A 66 -22.59 10.93 21.03
C ASP A 66 -22.44 11.02 19.50
N PHE A 67 -21.34 11.61 19.02
CA PHE A 67 -21.00 11.74 17.60
C PHE A 67 -19.55 11.30 17.38
N ASN A 68 -19.23 10.84 16.17
CA ASN A 68 -17.91 10.31 15.80
C ASN A 68 -17.07 11.26 14.93
N GLN A 69 -17.59 12.45 14.62
CA GLN A 69 -16.86 13.48 13.85
C GLN A 69 -17.40 14.87 14.17
N ALA A 70 -16.59 15.89 13.94
CA ALA A 70 -16.99 17.30 14.04
C ALA A 70 -16.26 18.18 13.01
N PRO A 71 -16.74 19.40 12.72
CA PRO A 71 -16.02 20.33 11.86
C PRO A 71 -14.65 20.69 12.44
N ARG A 72 -13.63 20.81 11.58
CA ARG A 72 -12.27 21.22 11.97
C ARG A 72 -12.24 22.67 12.45
N ASP A 73 -12.99 23.55 11.80
CA ASP A 73 -13.00 24.99 12.09
C ASP A 73 -13.45 25.30 13.52
N THR A 74 -14.24 24.40 14.12
CA THR A 74 -14.71 24.53 15.49
C THR A 74 -13.87 23.76 16.52
N SER A 75 -12.80 23.11 16.08
CA SER A 75 -12.04 22.15 16.89
C SER A 75 -10.99 22.80 17.78
N PHE A 76 -10.92 22.33 19.04
CA PHE A 76 -9.76 22.56 19.90
C PHE A 76 -8.55 21.80 19.37
N CYS A 77 -8.77 20.56 18.91
CA CYS A 77 -7.74 19.67 18.42
C CYS A 77 -7.00 20.21 17.19
N GLY A 78 -7.70 20.93 16.30
CA GLY A 78 -7.09 21.61 15.15
C GLY A 78 -6.08 22.69 15.56
N HIS A 79 -6.24 23.31 16.74
CA HIS A 79 -5.23 24.23 17.28
C HIS A 79 -4.08 23.49 17.93
N THR A 80 -4.35 22.36 18.59
CA THR A 80 -3.34 21.55 19.28
C THR A 80 -2.33 20.93 18.33
N ILE A 81 -2.74 20.49 17.13
CA ILE A 81 -1.81 19.88 16.16
C ILE A 81 -0.79 20.86 15.57
N LEU A 82 -0.90 22.16 15.85
CA LEU A 82 0.00 23.20 15.32
C LEU A 82 1.29 23.37 16.13
N GLN A 83 1.42 22.63 17.23
CA GLN A 83 2.58 22.65 18.11
C GLN A 83 2.83 21.23 18.65
N PRO A 84 4.08 20.87 18.99
CA PRO A 84 4.40 19.55 19.53
C PRO A 84 4.03 19.41 21.02
N GLU A 85 3.85 20.50 21.77
CA GLU A 85 3.52 20.46 23.19
C GLU A 85 2.02 20.36 23.47
N PRO A 86 1.62 19.71 24.58
CA PRO A 86 0.24 19.69 25.04
C PRO A 86 -0.37 21.09 25.14
N THR A 87 -1.59 21.25 24.63
CA THR A 87 -2.41 22.45 24.80
C THR A 87 -3.33 22.26 26.01
N ILE A 88 -3.16 23.08 27.05
CA ILE A 88 -4.01 23.08 28.24
C ILE A 88 -4.79 24.39 28.30
N VAL A 89 -6.11 24.29 28.41
CA VAL A 89 -7.05 25.39 28.53
C VAL A 89 -7.85 25.19 29.81
N MET A 90 -7.52 25.98 30.83
CA MET A 90 -8.13 25.88 32.17
C MET A 90 -9.58 26.39 32.19
N ASP A 91 -9.86 27.41 31.36
CA ASP A 91 -11.20 27.96 31.15
C ASP A 91 -11.35 28.52 29.73
N ALA A 92 -12.01 27.75 28.86
CA ALA A 92 -12.23 28.08 27.46
C ALA A 92 -13.05 29.35 27.25
N ARG A 93 -13.84 29.77 28.25
CA ARG A 93 -14.65 31.01 28.21
C ARG A 93 -13.78 32.27 28.31
N LEU A 94 -12.55 32.12 28.77
CA LEU A 94 -11.57 33.20 28.91
C LEU A 94 -10.45 33.12 27.87
N ASP A 95 -10.35 32.00 27.14
CA ASP A 95 -9.33 31.81 26.11
C ASP A 95 -9.72 32.53 24.82
N LEU A 96 -8.85 33.41 24.33
CA LEU A 96 -9.07 34.22 23.11
C LEU A 96 -9.38 33.37 21.87
N ARG A 97 -8.93 32.12 21.83
CA ARG A 97 -9.20 31.22 20.70
C ARG A 97 -10.60 30.64 20.75
N PHE A 98 -11.15 30.41 21.95
CA PHE A 98 -12.30 29.54 22.18
C PHE A 98 -13.51 30.20 22.85
N HIS A 99 -13.40 31.42 23.40
CA HIS A 99 -14.45 32.01 24.24
C HIS A 99 -15.83 32.14 23.56
N ASP A 100 -15.87 32.28 22.24
CA ASP A 100 -17.07 32.37 21.40
C ASP A 100 -17.24 31.14 20.49
N ASN A 101 -16.55 30.03 20.79
CA ASN A 101 -16.72 28.74 20.12
C ASN A 101 -18.14 28.19 20.41
N PRO A 102 -18.87 27.65 19.41
CA PRO A 102 -20.17 27.02 19.61
C PRO A 102 -20.18 25.90 20.66
N LEU A 103 -19.07 25.15 20.81
CA LEU A 103 -18.93 24.08 21.80
C LEU A 103 -18.72 24.61 23.23
N VAL A 104 -18.36 25.89 23.38
CA VAL A 104 -18.16 26.56 24.68
C VAL A 104 -19.44 27.32 25.08
N THR A 105 -19.98 28.10 24.14
CA THR A 105 -21.17 28.94 24.36
C THR A 105 -22.48 28.15 24.32
N GLY A 106 -22.55 27.11 23.49
CA GLY A 106 -23.64 26.14 23.40
C GLY A 106 -23.22 24.77 23.91
N ALA A 107 -24.10 23.78 23.77
CA ALA A 107 -23.79 22.40 24.15
C ALA A 107 -22.52 21.89 23.42
N PRO A 108 -21.61 21.17 24.10
CA PRO A 108 -21.74 20.63 25.45
C PRO A 108 -21.23 21.55 26.57
N HIS A 109 -21.01 22.84 26.31
CA HIS A 109 -20.51 23.83 27.26
C HIS A 109 -19.10 23.52 27.78
N ILE A 110 -18.17 23.24 26.86
CA ILE A 110 -16.78 22.94 27.19
C ILE A 110 -16.16 24.13 27.94
N VAL A 111 -15.67 23.87 29.15
CA VAL A 111 -14.93 24.82 29.99
C VAL A 111 -13.47 24.42 30.07
N PHE A 112 -13.17 23.14 30.23
CA PHE A 112 -11.80 22.64 30.32
C PHE A 112 -11.44 21.82 29.10
N TYR A 113 -10.23 22.02 28.58
CA TYR A 113 -9.64 21.20 27.52
C TYR A 113 -8.17 20.93 27.82
N ALA A 114 -7.74 19.69 27.68
CA ALA A 114 -6.34 19.31 27.69
C ALA A 114 -6.08 18.32 26.56
N GLY A 115 -5.30 18.73 25.56
CA GLY A 115 -5.00 17.91 24.39
C GLY A 115 -3.51 17.75 24.19
N CYS A 116 -3.07 16.52 23.93
CA CYS A 116 -1.70 16.21 23.53
C CYS A 116 -1.69 15.77 22.06
N PRO A 117 -0.78 16.29 21.22
CA PRO A 117 -0.66 15.88 19.82
C PRO A 117 -0.33 14.39 19.68
N LEU A 118 -0.96 13.73 18.71
CA LEU A 118 -0.60 12.40 18.22
C LEU A 118 0.34 12.59 17.04
N LEU A 119 1.63 12.43 17.27
CA LEU A 119 2.67 12.55 16.26
C LEU A 119 2.94 11.21 15.58
N SER A 120 3.28 11.22 14.29
CA SER A 120 3.90 10.12 13.54
C SER A 120 5.36 9.89 13.96
N GLN A 121 6.02 8.84 13.45
CA GLN A 121 7.44 8.61 13.71
C GLN A 121 8.32 9.79 13.25
N ASP A 122 7.90 10.48 12.20
CA ASP A 122 8.58 11.66 11.64
C ASP A 122 8.18 12.97 12.35
N GLY A 123 7.42 12.91 13.44
CA GLY A 123 6.99 14.07 14.21
C GLY A 123 5.83 14.87 13.60
N VAL A 124 5.14 14.32 12.59
CA VAL A 124 3.99 14.96 11.95
C VAL A 124 2.75 14.77 12.82
N ALA A 125 2.09 15.85 13.22
CA ALA A 125 0.87 15.78 14.03
C ALA A 125 -0.35 15.31 13.22
N LEU A 126 -0.83 14.10 13.48
CA LEU A 126 -1.98 13.50 12.80
C LEU A 126 -3.30 13.80 13.50
N GLY A 127 -3.24 14.07 14.80
CA GLY A 127 -4.41 14.18 15.65
C GLY A 127 -4.07 14.58 17.07
N THR A 128 -4.98 14.30 18.00
CA THR A 128 -4.81 14.56 19.43
C THR A 128 -5.43 13.45 20.27
N PHE A 129 -4.83 13.19 21.41
CA PHE A 129 -5.50 12.58 22.55
C PHE A 129 -5.92 13.71 23.49
N CYS A 130 -7.22 13.89 23.73
CA CYS A 130 -7.68 15.02 24.51
C CYS A 130 -8.77 14.68 25.53
N LEU A 131 -8.82 15.52 26.57
CA LEU A 131 -9.77 15.52 27.66
C LEU A 131 -10.62 16.78 27.55
N VAL A 132 -11.93 16.67 27.79
CA VAL A 132 -12.85 17.80 27.83
C VAL A 132 -13.77 17.71 29.04
N ASP A 133 -14.11 18.87 29.59
CA ASP A 133 -15.07 18.97 30.69
C ASP A 133 -15.87 20.27 30.65
N ASP A 134 -17.02 20.29 31.30
CA ASP A 134 -17.89 21.47 31.45
C ASP A 134 -17.65 22.25 32.74
N LYS A 135 -16.56 21.92 33.45
CA LYS A 135 -16.14 22.56 34.69
C LYS A 135 -14.66 22.90 34.64
N ILE A 136 -14.27 23.91 35.43
CA ILE A 136 -12.87 24.21 35.69
C ILE A 136 -12.23 23.02 36.41
N ARG A 137 -11.00 22.69 36.04
CA ARG A 137 -10.20 21.62 36.65
C ARG A 137 -8.96 22.21 37.33
N HIS A 138 -8.47 21.53 38.37
CA HIS A 138 -7.09 21.71 38.82
C HIS A 138 -6.20 20.85 37.94
N TRP A 139 -5.05 21.40 37.54
CA TRP A 139 -4.12 20.72 36.63
C TRP A 139 -2.72 20.82 37.19
N SER A 140 -2.11 19.66 37.41
CA SER A 140 -0.74 19.52 37.91
C SER A 140 0.21 19.04 36.81
N ASP A 141 1.51 19.09 37.10
CA ASP A 141 2.52 18.50 36.22
C ASP A 141 2.37 16.97 36.12
N GLU A 142 1.85 16.31 37.16
CA GLU A 142 1.55 14.87 37.17
C GLU A 142 0.39 14.54 36.21
N ASP A 143 -0.66 15.36 36.19
CA ASP A 143 -1.76 15.22 35.24
C ASP A 143 -1.27 15.41 33.80
N ARG A 144 -0.41 16.42 33.59
CA ARG A 144 0.23 16.67 32.29
C ARG A 144 1.05 15.46 31.84
N GLN A 145 1.88 14.90 32.72
CA GLN A 145 2.70 13.74 32.39
C GLN A 145 1.82 12.52 32.08
N THR A 146 0.79 12.26 32.88
CA THR A 146 -0.14 11.14 32.66
C THR A 146 -0.88 11.28 31.33
N LEU A 147 -1.28 12.50 30.95
CA LEU A 147 -1.87 12.78 29.63
C LEU A 147 -0.89 12.42 28.51
N CYS A 148 0.37 12.87 28.61
CA CYS A 148 1.42 12.55 27.64
C CYS A 148 1.67 11.04 27.55
N ASP A 149 1.73 10.33 28.68
CA ASP A 149 1.97 8.89 28.72
C ASP A 149 0.83 8.11 28.04
N LEU A 150 -0.42 8.46 28.31
CA LEU A 150 -1.58 7.86 27.64
C LEU A 150 -1.60 8.18 26.15
N THR A 151 -1.16 9.38 25.77
CA THR A 151 -1.01 9.78 24.37
C THR A 151 0.04 8.92 23.68
N ALA A 152 1.19 8.68 24.33
CA ALA A 152 2.26 7.83 23.80
C ALA A 152 1.82 6.38 23.58
N LEU A 153 0.89 5.85 24.40
CA LEU A 153 0.28 4.54 24.16
C LEU A 153 -0.54 4.53 22.87
N VAL A 154 -1.34 5.57 22.61
CA VAL A 154 -2.08 5.68 21.34
C VAL A 154 -1.13 5.90 20.16
N GLN A 155 -0.05 6.68 20.33
CA GLN A 155 0.97 6.85 19.29
C GLN A 155 1.68 5.54 18.96
N SER A 156 1.89 4.65 19.93
CA SER A 156 2.50 3.34 19.69
C SER A 156 1.66 2.48 18.74
N PHE A 157 0.33 2.63 18.77
CA PHE A 157 -0.56 2.00 17.79
C PHE A 157 -0.36 2.61 16.39
N ILE A 158 -0.29 3.94 16.27
CA ILE A 158 -0.03 4.64 15.00
C ILE A 158 1.32 4.20 14.42
N PHE A 159 2.38 4.15 15.24
CA PHE A 159 3.70 3.70 14.82
C PHE A 159 3.68 2.25 14.34
N SER A 160 2.87 1.39 14.96
CA SER A 160 2.69 0.01 14.50
C SER A 160 2.06 -0.05 13.12
N LEU A 161 1.10 0.83 12.80
CA LEU A 161 0.53 0.94 11.45
C LEU A 161 1.57 1.44 10.44
N GLU A 162 2.31 2.50 10.76
CA GLU A 162 3.41 3.00 9.91
C GLU A 162 4.43 1.89 9.61
N ASN A 163 4.83 1.14 10.64
CA ASN A 163 5.77 0.03 10.49
C ASN A 163 5.23 -1.11 9.62
N LEU A 164 3.94 -1.43 9.72
CA LEU A 164 3.32 -2.45 8.87
C LEU A 164 3.33 -2.03 7.40
N GLN A 165 3.01 -0.75 7.12
CA GLN A 165 3.03 -0.22 5.76
C GLN A 165 4.44 -0.16 5.19
N TYR A 166 5.40 0.29 5.99
CA TYR A 166 6.80 0.32 5.59
C TYR A 166 7.32 -1.09 5.27
N LYS A 167 6.99 -2.09 6.10
CA LYS A 167 7.34 -3.49 5.83
C LYS A 167 6.69 -4.01 4.55
N ALA A 168 5.40 -3.75 4.35
CA ALA A 168 4.70 -4.17 3.13
C ALA A 168 5.33 -3.54 1.87
N GLN A 169 5.73 -2.27 1.95
CA GLN A 169 6.42 -1.59 0.86
C GLN A 169 7.79 -2.22 0.57
N LEU A 170 8.60 -2.47 1.60
CA LEU A 170 9.89 -3.15 1.43
C LEU A 170 9.74 -4.55 0.86
N GLU A 171 8.73 -5.31 1.30
CA GLU A 171 8.42 -6.63 0.75
C GLU A 171 7.98 -6.55 -0.71
N TYR A 172 7.19 -5.53 -1.07
CA TYR A 172 6.78 -5.30 -2.45
C TYR A 172 7.99 -4.98 -3.33
N GLU A 173 8.83 -4.03 -2.94
CA GLU A 173 10.05 -3.62 -3.65
C GLU A 173 11.07 -4.76 -3.77
N ALA A 174 11.20 -5.60 -2.73
CA ALA A 174 12.09 -6.76 -2.76
C ALA A 174 11.63 -7.83 -3.75
N ASN A 175 10.34 -7.90 -4.07
CA ASN A 175 9.73 -8.97 -4.85
C ASN A 175 9.14 -8.54 -6.20
N HIS A 176 9.10 -7.24 -6.50
CA HIS A 176 8.59 -6.71 -7.77
C HIS A 176 9.65 -5.92 -8.53
N ASP A 177 9.55 -5.92 -9.86
CA ASP A 177 10.35 -5.10 -10.75
C ASP A 177 9.79 -3.68 -10.74
N ALA A 178 10.62 -2.70 -10.35
CA ALA A 178 10.19 -1.32 -10.16
C ALA A 178 9.60 -0.65 -11.42
N LEU A 179 9.97 -1.13 -12.61
CA LEU A 179 9.52 -0.55 -13.87
C LEU A 179 8.16 -1.09 -14.32
N THR A 180 8.01 -2.42 -14.30
CA THR A 180 6.81 -3.10 -14.82
C THR A 180 5.77 -3.42 -13.76
N GLY A 181 6.15 -3.39 -12.47
CA GLY A 181 5.30 -3.82 -11.36
C GLY A 181 5.05 -5.32 -11.31
N LEU A 182 5.65 -6.11 -12.21
CA LEU A 182 5.57 -7.57 -12.18
C LEU A 182 6.49 -8.14 -11.10
N PRO A 183 6.24 -9.36 -10.60
CA PRO A 183 7.22 -10.14 -9.87
C PRO A 183 8.61 -10.09 -10.51
N ASN A 184 9.64 -9.86 -9.70
CA ASN A 184 11.03 -9.86 -10.15
C ASN A 184 11.64 -11.27 -10.16
N ARG A 185 12.91 -11.38 -10.54
CA ARG A 185 13.66 -12.65 -10.55
C ARG A 185 13.59 -13.41 -9.22
N ARG A 186 13.66 -12.71 -8.07
CA ARG A 186 13.62 -13.33 -6.75
C ARG A 186 12.26 -13.96 -6.49
N ALA A 187 11.17 -13.20 -6.70
CA ALA A 187 9.81 -13.70 -6.50
C ALA A 187 9.44 -14.83 -7.46
N PHE A 188 9.91 -14.73 -8.71
CA PHE A 188 9.80 -15.80 -9.69
C PHE A 188 10.48 -17.08 -9.22
N GLN A 189 11.74 -17.00 -8.77
CA GLN A 189 12.48 -18.19 -8.34
C GLN A 189 11.81 -18.87 -7.15
N GLN A 190 11.38 -18.09 -6.15
CA GLN A 190 10.64 -18.60 -5.00
C GLN A 190 9.36 -19.35 -5.44
N SER A 191 8.64 -18.80 -6.42
CA SER A 191 7.43 -19.41 -6.94
C SER A 191 7.71 -20.68 -7.75
N LEU A 192 8.78 -20.68 -8.56
CA LEU A 192 9.20 -21.83 -9.33
C LEU A 192 9.62 -22.97 -8.40
N ASP A 193 10.45 -22.70 -7.40
CA ASP A 193 10.91 -23.67 -6.40
C ASP A 193 9.72 -24.27 -5.64
N TYR A 194 8.77 -23.41 -5.22
CA TYR A 194 7.54 -23.85 -4.57
C TYR A 194 6.71 -24.77 -5.47
N LEU A 195 6.40 -24.35 -6.70
CA LEU A 195 5.55 -25.12 -7.61
C LEU A 195 6.20 -26.44 -8.02
N VAL A 196 7.52 -26.44 -8.28
CA VAL A 196 8.30 -27.65 -8.58
C VAL A 196 8.28 -28.63 -7.41
N GLY A 197 8.46 -28.15 -6.17
CA GLY A 197 8.41 -28.98 -4.97
C GLY A 197 7.05 -29.69 -4.78
N GLN A 198 5.98 -29.13 -5.32
CA GLN A 198 4.63 -29.73 -5.24
C GLN A 198 4.36 -30.78 -6.34
N GLN A 199 5.14 -30.83 -7.42
CA GLN A 199 4.79 -31.61 -8.62
C GLN A 199 4.77 -33.13 -8.42
N GLU A 200 5.58 -33.69 -7.52
CA GLU A 200 5.55 -35.14 -7.24
C GLU A 200 4.19 -35.62 -6.71
N SER A 201 3.48 -34.74 -6.01
CA SER A 201 2.17 -35.02 -5.44
C SER A 201 1.00 -34.45 -6.25
N ALA A 202 1.29 -33.62 -7.25
CA ALA A 202 0.29 -32.96 -8.08
C ALA A 202 -0.35 -33.95 -9.09
N ASP A 203 -1.61 -33.67 -9.45
CA ASP A 203 -2.37 -34.39 -10.49
C ASP A 203 -2.49 -33.61 -11.80
N ARG A 204 -1.90 -32.42 -11.85
CA ARG A 204 -1.98 -31.51 -12.98
C ARG A 204 -0.58 -31.02 -13.35
N ASP A 205 -0.35 -30.90 -14.64
CA ASP A 205 0.93 -30.43 -15.18
C ASP A 205 1.13 -28.93 -14.92
N MET A 206 2.38 -28.49 -15.03
CA MET A 206 2.77 -27.09 -15.10
C MET A 206 3.58 -26.83 -16.38
N ALA A 207 3.71 -25.58 -16.77
CA ALA A 207 4.62 -25.17 -17.83
C ALA A 207 5.34 -23.87 -17.47
N LEU A 208 6.63 -23.83 -17.75
CA LEU A 208 7.43 -22.61 -17.72
C LEU A 208 7.56 -22.08 -19.15
N LEU A 209 7.12 -20.84 -19.35
CA LEU A 209 7.37 -20.08 -20.57
C LEU A 209 8.49 -19.08 -20.27
N PHE A 210 9.50 -19.04 -21.13
CA PHE A 210 10.55 -18.04 -21.16
C PHE A 210 10.38 -17.17 -22.40
N LEU A 211 10.27 -15.86 -22.22
CA LEU A 211 9.92 -14.91 -23.26
C LEU A 211 10.98 -13.83 -23.36
N ASP A 212 11.22 -13.38 -24.59
CA ASP A 212 12.07 -12.24 -24.88
C ASP A 212 11.42 -11.36 -25.95
N ILE A 213 11.49 -10.04 -25.75
CA ILE A 213 10.91 -9.07 -26.69
C ILE A 213 11.79 -9.02 -27.95
N ASP A 214 11.20 -9.36 -29.09
CA ASP A 214 11.94 -9.38 -30.33
C ASP A 214 12.39 -7.98 -30.74
N ASN A 215 13.70 -7.84 -31.04
CA ASN A 215 14.32 -6.59 -31.48
C ASN A 215 14.21 -5.43 -30.47
N PHE A 216 14.08 -5.71 -29.17
CA PHE A 216 13.92 -4.67 -28.15
C PHE A 216 14.98 -3.56 -28.21
N LYS A 217 16.25 -3.94 -28.42
CA LYS A 217 17.35 -2.99 -28.58
C LYS A 217 17.11 -1.95 -29.68
N ALA A 218 16.45 -2.31 -30.78
CA ALA A 218 16.14 -1.37 -31.85
C ALA A 218 15.18 -0.25 -31.40
N TYR A 219 14.26 -0.54 -30.48
CA TYR A 219 13.40 0.49 -29.89
C TYR A 219 14.21 1.47 -29.04
N ASN A 220 15.12 0.96 -28.20
CA ASN A 220 16.02 1.81 -27.40
C ASN A 220 16.92 2.67 -28.28
N ASP A 221 17.56 2.07 -29.29
CA ASP A 221 18.52 2.75 -30.16
C ASP A 221 17.84 3.82 -31.04
N THR A 222 16.57 3.62 -31.41
CA THR A 222 15.83 4.54 -32.29
C THR A 222 15.09 5.64 -31.52
N TYR A 223 14.45 5.30 -30.40
CA TYR A 223 13.52 6.19 -29.68
C TYR A 223 13.96 6.53 -28.25
N GLY A 224 15.11 6.02 -27.81
CA GLY A 224 15.65 6.23 -26.47
C GLY A 224 15.13 5.25 -25.42
N HIS A 225 15.84 5.20 -24.29
CA HIS A 225 15.53 4.28 -23.19
C HIS A 225 14.17 4.52 -22.54
N GLU A 226 13.71 5.78 -22.46
CA GLU A 226 12.38 6.10 -21.93
C GLU A 226 11.26 5.46 -22.76
N PHE A 227 11.43 5.36 -24.08
CA PHE A 227 10.49 4.65 -24.93
C PHE A 227 10.59 3.14 -24.75
N GLY A 228 11.80 2.59 -24.63
CA GLY A 228 12.00 1.18 -24.28
C GLY A 228 11.31 0.80 -22.97
N ASP A 229 11.34 1.68 -21.97
CA ASP A 229 10.65 1.51 -20.70
C ASP A 229 9.12 1.45 -20.87
N LEU A 230 8.56 2.26 -21.77
CA LEU A 230 7.13 2.19 -22.13
C LEU A 230 6.80 0.86 -22.83
N VAL A 231 7.67 0.39 -23.72
CA VAL A 231 7.50 -0.92 -24.37
C VAL A 231 7.52 -2.05 -23.34
N LEU A 232 8.44 -2.02 -22.37
CA LEU A 232 8.53 -3.02 -21.30
C LEU A 232 7.26 -3.05 -20.42
N LYS A 233 6.76 -1.87 -20.03
CA LYS A 233 5.50 -1.75 -19.28
C LYS A 233 4.33 -2.31 -20.05
N PHE A 234 4.21 -1.93 -21.33
CA PHE A 234 3.11 -2.38 -22.19
C PHE A 234 3.17 -3.89 -22.40
N PHE A 235 4.36 -4.42 -22.67
CA PHE A 235 4.60 -5.85 -22.82
C PHE A 235 4.17 -6.63 -21.58
N GLY A 236 4.62 -6.19 -20.39
CA GLY A 236 4.24 -6.81 -19.12
C GLY A 236 2.73 -6.82 -18.87
N HIS A 237 2.04 -5.73 -19.21
CA HIS A 237 0.58 -5.64 -19.10
C HIS A 237 -0.12 -6.63 -20.05
N VAL A 238 0.30 -6.71 -21.31
CA VAL A 238 -0.25 -7.67 -22.29
C VAL A 238 -0.04 -9.10 -21.80
N LEU A 239 1.14 -9.44 -21.28
CA LEU A 239 1.37 -10.78 -20.71
C LEU A 239 0.41 -11.08 -19.56
N ARG A 240 0.20 -10.12 -18.64
CA ARG A 240 -0.64 -10.32 -17.47
C ARG A 240 -2.12 -10.49 -17.82
N ASP A 241 -2.62 -9.73 -18.78
CA ASP A 241 -4.04 -9.75 -19.18
C ASP A 241 -4.42 -10.99 -19.99
N ASN A 242 -3.44 -11.69 -20.56
CA ASN A 242 -3.65 -12.87 -21.41
C ASN A 242 -3.42 -14.21 -20.68
N VAL A 243 -3.21 -14.19 -19.37
CA VAL A 243 -3.09 -15.37 -18.53
C VAL A 243 -4.08 -15.34 -17.36
N ARG A 244 -4.25 -16.45 -16.64
CA ARG A 244 -5.17 -16.51 -15.51
C ARG A 244 -4.57 -15.79 -14.31
N THR A 245 -5.41 -15.31 -13.39
CA THR A 245 -4.96 -14.63 -12.16
C THR A 245 -3.98 -15.46 -11.33
N GLN A 246 -4.15 -16.79 -11.35
CA GLN A 246 -3.30 -17.75 -10.65
C GLN A 246 -1.94 -17.96 -11.33
N ASP A 247 -1.83 -17.76 -12.64
CA ASP A 247 -0.58 -17.90 -13.37
C ASP A 247 0.37 -16.76 -12.95
N ILE A 248 1.67 -16.99 -12.96
CA ILE A 248 2.66 -16.01 -12.46
C ILE A 248 3.43 -15.45 -13.65
N VAL A 249 3.31 -14.15 -13.88
CA VAL A 249 4.11 -13.43 -14.89
C VAL A 249 5.21 -12.69 -14.15
N ALA A 250 6.46 -12.81 -14.59
CA ALA A 250 7.59 -12.15 -13.96
C ALA A 250 8.52 -11.52 -15.00
N ARG A 251 9.26 -10.50 -14.59
CA ARG A 251 10.36 -9.92 -15.35
C ARG A 251 11.67 -10.25 -14.66
N LEU A 252 12.58 -10.91 -15.37
CA LEU A 252 13.83 -11.39 -14.77
C LEU A 252 14.96 -10.36 -14.85
N ALA A 253 15.11 -9.73 -16.01
CA ALA A 253 16.05 -8.64 -16.31
C ALA A 253 15.78 -8.13 -17.73
N GLY A 254 16.17 -6.89 -18.05
CA GLY A 254 16.14 -6.40 -19.44
C GLY A 254 14.78 -6.61 -20.12
N ASP A 255 14.79 -7.29 -21.25
CA ASP A 255 13.65 -7.73 -22.07
C ASP A 255 13.21 -9.19 -21.83
N GLU A 256 13.73 -9.84 -20.79
CA GLU A 256 13.42 -11.22 -20.43
C GLU A 256 12.25 -11.31 -19.44
N PHE A 257 11.21 -12.05 -19.83
CA PHE A 257 10.03 -12.32 -19.03
C PHE A 257 9.80 -13.82 -18.91
N THR A 258 9.11 -14.22 -17.85
CA THR A 258 8.67 -15.61 -17.67
C THR A 258 7.20 -15.68 -17.31
N ILE A 259 6.59 -16.80 -17.66
CA ILE A 259 5.24 -17.14 -17.22
C ILE A 259 5.26 -18.56 -16.65
N LEU A 260 4.84 -18.72 -15.39
CA LEU A 260 4.57 -20.02 -14.78
C LEU A 260 3.08 -20.30 -14.89
N LEU A 261 2.74 -21.25 -15.75
CA LEU A 261 1.42 -21.82 -15.86
C LEU A 261 1.34 -23.03 -14.95
N HIS A 262 0.31 -23.12 -14.12
CA HIS A 262 0.12 -24.27 -13.24
C HIS A 262 -1.33 -24.76 -13.26
N GLN A 263 -1.52 -25.99 -12.78
CA GLN A 263 -2.80 -26.68 -12.82
C GLN A 263 -3.35 -26.83 -14.24
N LEU A 264 -2.49 -27.24 -15.18
CA LEU A 264 -2.89 -27.51 -16.57
C LEU A 264 -3.69 -28.80 -16.66
N GLU A 265 -4.87 -28.73 -17.28
CA GLU A 265 -5.72 -29.92 -17.48
C GLU A 265 -5.39 -30.60 -18.80
N HIS A 266 -5.14 -29.81 -19.85
CA HIS A 266 -4.76 -30.28 -21.17
C HIS A 266 -3.50 -29.56 -21.62
N SER A 267 -2.37 -29.98 -21.03
CA SER A 267 -1.06 -29.31 -21.12
C SER A 267 -0.71 -28.74 -22.49
N GLU A 268 -0.70 -29.57 -23.54
CA GLU A 268 -0.27 -29.15 -24.86
C GLU A 268 -1.21 -28.12 -25.49
N SER A 269 -2.53 -28.36 -25.40
CA SER A 269 -3.53 -27.45 -25.98
C SER A 269 -3.65 -26.14 -25.21
N ASP A 270 -3.55 -26.20 -23.88
CA ASP A 270 -3.60 -25.02 -23.02
C ASP A 270 -2.42 -24.09 -23.31
N VAL A 271 -1.21 -24.65 -23.34
CA VAL A 271 0.00 -23.87 -23.64
C VAL A 271 -0.03 -23.35 -25.07
N SER A 272 -0.43 -24.16 -26.05
CA SER A 272 -0.54 -23.68 -27.44
C SER A 272 -1.52 -22.52 -27.56
N ARG A 273 -2.69 -22.62 -26.94
CA ARG A 273 -3.69 -21.54 -26.91
C ARG A 273 -3.15 -20.28 -26.25
N ILE A 274 -2.48 -20.39 -25.11
CA ILE A 274 -1.90 -19.25 -24.38
C ILE A 274 -0.79 -18.59 -25.21
N CYS A 275 0.18 -19.36 -25.72
CA CYS A 275 1.28 -18.83 -26.53
C CYS A 275 0.76 -18.13 -27.79
N ASN A 276 -0.18 -18.73 -28.51
CA ASN A 276 -0.75 -18.12 -29.71
C ASN A 276 -1.57 -16.87 -29.37
N GLY A 277 -2.33 -16.89 -28.27
CA GLY A 277 -3.06 -15.73 -27.76
C GLY A 277 -2.13 -14.57 -27.42
N LEU A 278 -1.03 -14.84 -26.70
CA LEU A 278 0.00 -13.85 -26.37
C LEU A 278 0.63 -13.23 -27.62
N LEU A 279 1.05 -14.06 -28.59
CA LEU A 279 1.66 -13.58 -29.83
C LEU A 279 0.67 -12.74 -30.66
N ALA A 280 -0.59 -13.16 -30.74
CA ALA A 280 -1.64 -12.40 -31.43
C ALA A 280 -1.94 -11.07 -30.71
N ALA A 281 -2.04 -11.08 -29.38
CA ALA A 281 -2.28 -9.88 -28.59
C ALA A 281 -1.13 -8.87 -28.75
N LEU A 282 0.12 -9.32 -28.67
CA LEU A 282 1.31 -8.49 -28.91
C LEU A 282 1.33 -7.93 -30.35
N GLY A 283 1.07 -8.78 -31.35
CA GLY A 283 1.04 -8.37 -32.75
C GLY A 283 -0.11 -7.43 -33.10
N SER A 284 -1.16 -7.37 -32.28
CA SER A 284 -2.28 -6.44 -32.47
C SER A 284 -1.97 -5.01 -31.99
N ILE A 285 -0.85 -4.81 -31.27
CA ILE A 285 -0.44 -3.50 -30.77
C ILE A 285 0.25 -2.74 -31.89
N GLU A 286 -0.50 -1.84 -32.52
CA GLU A 286 0.03 -1.01 -33.62
C GLU A 286 0.89 0.16 -33.12
N LYS A 287 0.62 0.66 -31.91
CA LYS A 287 1.27 1.85 -31.35
C LYS A 287 1.47 1.76 -29.83
N VAL A 288 2.59 2.30 -29.36
CA VAL A 288 2.86 2.58 -27.94
C VAL A 288 3.14 4.07 -27.81
N ALA A 289 2.39 4.76 -26.94
CA ALA A 289 2.49 6.22 -26.76
C ALA A 289 2.41 7.02 -28.09
N GLY A 290 1.60 6.54 -29.05
CA GLY A 290 1.43 7.16 -30.37
C GLY A 290 2.50 6.81 -31.41
N ILE A 291 3.60 6.14 -31.02
CA ILE A 291 4.67 5.71 -31.91
C ILE A 291 4.34 4.33 -32.49
N PRO A 292 4.40 4.13 -33.83
CA PRO A 292 4.20 2.83 -34.45
C PRO A 292 5.20 1.78 -33.94
N VAL A 293 4.70 0.61 -33.57
CA VAL A 293 5.50 -0.53 -33.14
C VAL A 293 5.03 -1.80 -33.84
N ALA A 294 5.92 -2.79 -33.91
CA ALA A 294 5.60 -4.15 -34.32
C ALA A 294 6.08 -5.07 -33.19
N LEU A 295 5.30 -5.16 -32.12
CA LEU A 295 5.65 -5.97 -30.96
C LEU A 295 5.49 -7.45 -31.28
N SER A 296 6.52 -8.22 -31.01
CA SER A 296 6.48 -9.69 -31.03
C SER A 296 7.39 -10.24 -29.94
N ALA A 297 7.27 -11.55 -29.70
CA ALA A 297 8.11 -12.24 -28.74
C ALA A 297 8.60 -13.57 -29.31
N SER A 298 9.78 -13.96 -28.85
CA SER A 298 10.26 -15.33 -28.96
C SER A 298 9.97 -16.04 -27.65
N ILE A 299 9.25 -17.18 -27.72
CA ILE A 299 8.78 -17.90 -26.54
C ILE A 299 9.38 -19.32 -26.52
N GLY A 300 9.98 -19.70 -25.42
CA GLY A 300 10.43 -21.05 -25.14
C GLY A 300 9.57 -21.69 -24.06
N VAL A 301 9.16 -22.93 -24.27
CA VAL A 301 8.25 -23.64 -23.35
C VAL A 301 8.92 -24.87 -22.79
N CYS A 302 8.87 -25.08 -21.48
CA CYS A 302 9.22 -26.35 -20.86
C CYS A 302 8.07 -26.86 -19.98
N PHE A 303 7.63 -28.11 -20.19
CA PHE A 303 6.60 -28.74 -19.36
C PHE A 303 7.22 -29.36 -18.10
N GLY A 304 6.59 -29.11 -16.96
CA GLY A 304 6.76 -29.87 -15.74
C GLY A 304 5.60 -30.84 -15.59
N ARG A 305 5.85 -32.13 -15.72
CA ARG A 305 4.79 -33.14 -15.69
C ARG A 305 4.41 -33.50 -14.26
N ALA A 306 3.12 -33.71 -14.03
CA ALA A 306 2.57 -34.21 -12.78
C ALA A 306 3.22 -35.55 -12.41
N ARG A 307 3.34 -35.79 -11.10
CA ARG A 307 3.91 -37.03 -10.54
C ARG A 307 5.38 -37.27 -10.94
N GLN A 308 6.10 -36.23 -11.33
CA GLN A 308 7.54 -36.31 -11.62
C GLN A 308 8.35 -35.43 -10.66
N HIS A 309 9.56 -35.90 -10.35
CA HIS A 309 10.57 -35.07 -9.72
C HIS A 309 11.15 -34.11 -10.76
N LEU A 310 11.08 -32.80 -10.48
CA LEU A 310 11.57 -31.76 -11.37
C LEU A 310 12.70 -30.98 -10.68
N ILE A 311 13.60 -30.43 -11.49
CA ILE A 311 14.68 -29.57 -11.03
C ILE A 311 14.45 -28.17 -11.62
N PRO A 312 14.26 -27.12 -10.79
CA PRO A 312 13.97 -25.76 -11.26
C PRO A 312 14.95 -25.26 -12.33
N ASP A 313 16.25 -25.41 -12.09
CA ASP A 313 17.31 -24.99 -13.03
C ASP A 313 17.23 -25.71 -14.38
N THR A 314 16.80 -26.98 -14.39
CA THR A 314 16.64 -27.75 -15.64
C THR A 314 15.45 -27.25 -16.45
N LEU A 315 14.33 -26.91 -15.80
CA LEU A 315 13.18 -26.31 -16.48
C LEU A 315 13.55 -24.96 -17.09
N MET A 316 14.24 -24.12 -16.31
CA MET A 316 14.75 -22.82 -16.75
C MET A 316 15.66 -22.94 -17.96
N ALA A 317 16.70 -23.78 -17.88
CA ALA A 317 17.65 -23.97 -18.97
C ALA A 317 16.99 -24.49 -20.25
N ARG A 318 16.01 -25.40 -20.14
CA ARG A 318 15.27 -25.92 -21.30
C ARG A 318 14.35 -24.89 -21.93
N ALA A 319 13.64 -24.11 -21.12
CA ALA A 319 12.76 -23.05 -21.60
C ALA A 319 13.57 -21.94 -22.29
N ASP A 320 14.69 -21.52 -21.69
CA ASP A 320 15.59 -20.53 -22.29
C ASP A 320 16.20 -21.02 -23.62
N ALA A 321 16.71 -22.26 -23.67
CA ALA A 321 17.21 -22.85 -24.90
C ALA A 321 16.14 -22.96 -26.01
N ALA A 322 14.88 -23.23 -25.63
CA ALA A 322 13.76 -23.22 -26.56
C ALA A 322 13.45 -21.81 -27.09
N MET A 323 13.50 -20.79 -26.22
CA MET A 323 13.30 -19.39 -26.60
C MET A 323 14.38 -18.95 -27.58
N TYR A 324 15.63 -19.33 -27.32
CA TYR A 324 16.73 -19.05 -28.24
C TYR A 324 16.55 -19.73 -29.61
N ARG A 325 16.06 -20.98 -29.63
CA ARG A 325 15.65 -21.64 -30.90
C ARG A 325 14.53 -20.90 -31.60
N ALA A 326 13.56 -20.34 -30.88
CA ALA A 326 12.50 -19.51 -31.45
C ALA A 326 13.07 -18.25 -32.12
N LYS A 327 14.05 -17.58 -31.48
CA LYS A 327 14.78 -16.43 -32.06
C LYS A 327 15.48 -16.81 -33.36
N GLN A 328 16.21 -17.93 -33.37
CA GLN A 328 16.95 -18.40 -34.55
C GLN A 328 16.03 -18.85 -35.69
N ALA A 329 14.86 -19.39 -35.37
CA ALA A 329 13.89 -19.83 -36.36
C ALA A 329 13.10 -18.68 -37.03
N GLY A 330 13.42 -17.42 -36.71
CA GLY A 330 12.83 -16.24 -37.33
C GLY A 330 11.87 -15.47 -36.44
N LYS A 331 11.93 -15.65 -35.10
CA LYS A 331 11.20 -14.85 -34.10
C LYS A 331 9.66 -14.98 -34.20
N GLY A 332 8.93 -14.24 -33.36
CA GLY A 332 7.47 -14.14 -33.40
C GLY A 332 6.74 -15.48 -33.27
N ARG A 333 7.26 -16.40 -32.45
CA ARG A 333 6.76 -17.77 -32.32
C ARG A 333 7.11 -18.38 -30.97
N TYR A 334 6.50 -19.52 -30.67
CA TYR A 334 6.92 -20.37 -29.57
C TYR A 334 7.58 -21.67 -30.04
N VAL A 335 8.48 -22.21 -29.22
CA VAL A 335 9.16 -23.49 -29.44
C VAL A 335 9.10 -24.30 -28.14
N LEU A 336 8.92 -25.63 -28.27
CA LEU A 336 8.95 -26.56 -27.14
C LEU A 336 10.40 -26.99 -26.81
N GLY A 337 10.71 -27.07 -25.52
CA GLY A 337 11.98 -27.42 -24.89
C GLY A 337 12.41 -28.85 -25.08
#